data_AF-A0A4Y2RY79-F1
#
_entry.id   AF-A0A4Y2RY79-F1
#
_cell.length_a   1.000
_cell.length_b   1.000
_cell.length_c   1.000
_cell.angle_alpha   90.00
_cell.angle_beta   90.00
_cell.angle_gamma   90.00
#
_symmetry.space_group_name_H-M   'P 1'
#
loop_
_entity.id
_entity.type
_entity.pdbx_description
1 polymer ?
#
loop_
_entity_poly.entity_id
_entity_poly.type
_entity_poly.pdbx_seq_one_letter_code
_entity_poly.pdbx_strand_id
1 'polypeptide(L)'
;GRASVSMRLTVADGPIIGRPGDRYLFSAVDEARQEIDKALNHTLTDLFGEPHKRTPGELLQAFRFPSSEARQTARSAEIYERALEIVWSHAHDSGSQFNLTEFSYSDILSPQKLELLANLSGCLVHKEPPSCSDMCFHRNYRSFDGSCNNFNHPRWGASLTPFVRLLPAVYENGFNTPIGKNHDYNYMFHDNSVFLEYTVC
;
A
#
# COMPACT_ATOMS: atom_id res chain seq x y z
N GLY A 1 -8.74 1.53 -42.51
CA GLY A 1 -7.64 1.07 -41.65
C GLY A 1 -7.45 2.07 -40.53
N ARG A 2 -7.28 1.62 -39.29
CA ARG A 2 -6.93 2.51 -38.17
C ARG A 2 -5.41 2.68 -38.15
N ALA A 3 -4.95 3.91 -38.25
CA ALA A 3 -3.55 4.26 -38.05
C ALA A 3 -3.35 4.57 -36.56
N SER A 4 -2.36 3.95 -35.93
CA SER A 4 -1.88 4.30 -34.59
C SER A 4 -0.48 4.91 -34.71
N VAL A 5 -0.29 6.07 -34.12
CA VAL A 5 1.03 6.73 -34.00
C VAL A 5 1.58 6.42 -32.61
N SER A 6 2.78 5.86 -32.54
CA SER A 6 3.52 5.75 -31.28
C SER A 6 4.45 6.96 -31.14
N MET A 7 4.33 7.64 -29.99
CA MET A 7 5.21 8.74 -29.62
C MET A 7 6.16 8.25 -28.54
N ARG A 8 7.47 8.48 -28.72
CA ARG A 8 8.48 8.21 -27.70
C ARG A 8 8.94 9.54 -27.11
N LEU A 9 8.48 9.83 -25.90
CA LEU A 9 8.90 11.00 -25.14
C LEU A 9 10.22 10.69 -24.43
N THR A 10 11.27 11.45 -24.73
CA THR A 10 12.50 11.45 -23.94
C THR A 10 12.57 12.77 -23.18
N VAL A 11 12.36 12.72 -21.87
CA VAL A 11 12.54 13.87 -20.98
C VAL A 11 14.04 13.99 -20.69
N ALA A 12 14.62 15.16 -20.95
CA ALA A 12 15.97 15.47 -20.53
C ALA A 12 15.97 15.78 -19.02
N ASP A 13 16.80 15.08 -18.25
CA ASP A 13 16.95 15.29 -16.81
C ASP A 13 17.55 16.69 -16.55
N GLY A 14 16.68 17.64 -16.23
CA GLY A 14 17.08 18.89 -15.58
C GLY A 14 17.56 18.62 -14.14
N PRO A 15 18.08 19.64 -13.43
CA PRO A 15 18.49 19.48 -12.03
C PRO A 15 17.31 18.92 -11.23
N ILE A 16 17.54 17.88 -10.43
CA ILE A 16 16.51 17.14 -9.71
C ILE A 16 15.79 18.09 -8.72
N ILE A 17 14.71 18.72 -9.16
CA ILE A 17 13.75 19.41 -8.30
C ILE A 17 12.71 18.34 -7.92
N GLY A 18 13.06 17.42 -7.03
CA GLY A 18 12.19 16.31 -6.63
C GLY A 18 12.87 15.29 -5.72
N ARG A 19 12.09 14.38 -5.13
CA ARG A 19 12.65 13.23 -4.38
C ARG A 19 13.18 12.18 -5.37
N PRO A 20 14.17 11.35 -4.99
CA PRO A 20 14.82 10.41 -5.93
C PRO A 20 13.87 9.43 -6.63
N GLY A 21 12.76 9.08 -5.97
CA GLY A 21 11.73 8.18 -6.49
C GLY A 21 10.73 8.82 -7.46
N ASP A 22 10.64 10.16 -7.54
CA ASP A 22 9.55 10.85 -8.23
C ASP A 22 9.43 10.50 -9.72
N ARG A 23 10.56 10.16 -10.35
CA ARG A 23 10.65 9.77 -11.76
C ARG A 23 10.12 8.37 -12.06
N TYR A 24 10.08 7.49 -11.06
CA TYR A 24 9.68 6.10 -11.23
C TYR A 24 8.19 5.85 -10.95
N LEU A 25 7.45 6.87 -10.48
CA LEU A 25 6.07 6.70 -10.03
C LEU A 25 5.15 6.02 -11.06
N PHE A 26 5.13 6.52 -12.30
CA PHE A 26 4.18 6.01 -13.30
C PHE A 26 4.50 4.57 -13.73
N SER A 27 5.77 4.26 -13.98
CA SER A 27 6.18 2.90 -14.33
C SER A 27 5.90 1.94 -13.17
N ALA A 28 6.19 2.36 -11.94
CA ALA A 28 5.96 1.55 -10.74
C ALA A 28 4.47 1.25 -10.51
N VAL A 29 3.58 2.22 -10.73
CA VAL A 29 2.13 2.01 -10.62
C VAL A 29 1.61 1.03 -11.66
N ASP A 30 2.06 1.15 -12.90
CA ASP A 30 1.60 0.26 -13.97
C ASP A 30 2.13 -1.17 -13.78
N GLU A 31 3.36 -1.33 -13.32
CA GLU A 31 3.94 -2.62 -12.95
C GLU A 31 3.21 -3.23 -11.74
N ALA A 32 3.02 -2.46 -10.66
CA ALA A 32 2.29 -2.90 -9.48
C ALA A 32 0.88 -3.39 -9.83
N ARG A 33 0.14 -2.65 -10.66
CA ARG A 33 -1.19 -3.07 -11.14
C ARG A 33 -1.15 -4.42 -11.83
N GLN A 34 -0.21 -4.62 -12.75
CA GLN A 34 -0.10 -5.87 -13.50
C GLN A 34 0.23 -7.06 -12.59
N GLU A 35 1.16 -6.89 -11.65
CA GLU A 35 1.54 -7.94 -10.71
C GLU A 35 0.38 -8.32 -9.78
N ILE A 36 -0.31 -7.33 -9.21
CA ILE A 36 -1.44 -7.55 -8.31
C ILE A 36 -2.63 -8.16 -9.06
N ASP A 37 -2.99 -7.64 -10.23
CA ASP A 37 -4.10 -8.18 -11.02
C ASP A 37 -3.84 -9.62 -11.47
N LYS A 38 -2.59 -9.93 -11.83
CA LYS A 38 -2.18 -11.30 -12.15
C LYS A 38 -2.35 -12.23 -10.95
N ALA A 39 -1.90 -11.83 -9.77
CA ALA A 39 -2.02 -12.64 -8.55
C ALA A 39 -3.48 -12.84 -8.10
N LEU A 40 -4.30 -11.78 -8.18
CA LEU A 40 -5.73 -11.86 -7.87
C LEU A 40 -6.47 -12.78 -8.85
N ASN A 41 -6.20 -12.66 -10.15
CA ASN A 41 -6.80 -13.53 -11.16
C ASN A 41 -6.37 -14.99 -10.97
N HIS A 42 -5.10 -15.24 -10.65
CA HIS A 42 -4.60 -16.57 -10.32
C HIS A 42 -5.36 -17.17 -9.13
N THR A 43 -5.53 -16.41 -8.05
CA THR A 43 -6.28 -16.86 -6.86
C THR A 43 -7.75 -17.16 -7.20
N LEU A 44 -8.38 -16.36 -8.05
CA LEU A 44 -9.75 -16.59 -8.51
C LEU A 44 -9.87 -17.85 -9.35
N THR A 45 -8.93 -18.09 -10.27
CA THR A 45 -8.92 -19.30 -11.09
C THR A 45 -8.66 -20.55 -10.27
N ASP A 46 -7.78 -20.48 -9.27
CA ASP A 46 -7.47 -21.62 -8.41
C ASP A 46 -8.67 -22.02 -7.54
N LEU A 47 -9.41 -21.05 -7.00
CA LEU A 47 -10.53 -21.32 -6.10
C LEU A 47 -11.83 -21.66 -6.85
N PHE A 48 -12.10 -20.93 -7.94
CA PHE A 48 -13.40 -20.90 -8.60
C PHE A 48 -13.37 -21.21 -10.10
N GLY A 49 -12.21 -21.56 -10.65
CA GLY A 49 -12.08 -21.97 -12.05
C GLY A 49 -12.60 -23.38 -12.29
N GLU A 50 -11.76 -24.23 -12.87
CA GLU A 50 -12.19 -25.57 -13.31
C GLU A 50 -12.61 -26.46 -12.13
N PRO A 51 -13.65 -27.29 -12.29
CA PRO A 51 -14.06 -28.23 -11.26
C PRO A 51 -12.95 -29.24 -10.95
N HIS A 52 -12.45 -29.25 -9.71
CA HIS A 52 -11.52 -30.26 -9.21
C HIS A 52 -11.95 -30.78 -7.83
N LYS A 53 -11.33 -31.89 -7.39
CA LYS A 53 -11.51 -32.38 -6.01
C LYS A 53 -10.86 -31.37 -5.07
N ARG A 54 -11.68 -30.67 -4.29
CA ARG A 54 -11.21 -29.67 -3.33
C ARG A 54 -10.79 -30.32 -2.01
N THR A 55 -9.71 -29.83 -1.43
CA THR A 55 -9.29 -30.17 -0.06
C THR A 55 -10.18 -29.44 0.96
N PRO A 56 -10.28 -29.91 2.22
CA PRO A 56 -10.98 -29.19 3.27
C PRO A 56 -10.48 -27.75 3.46
N GLY A 57 -9.19 -27.50 3.24
CA GLY A 57 -8.59 -26.15 3.30
C GLY A 57 -9.10 -25.23 2.19
N GLU A 58 -9.15 -25.71 0.95
CA GLU A 58 -9.68 -24.94 -0.19
C GLU A 58 -11.16 -24.63 -0.03
N LEU A 59 -11.95 -25.54 0.53
CA LEU A 59 -13.37 -25.30 0.84
C LEU A 59 -13.54 -24.21 1.89
N LEU A 60 -12.72 -24.23 2.95
CA LEU A 60 -12.71 -23.19 3.97
C LEU A 60 -12.28 -21.84 3.40
N GLN A 61 -11.28 -21.83 2.51
CA GLN A 61 -10.80 -20.63 1.83
C GLN A 61 -11.87 -20.04 0.91
N ALA A 62 -12.55 -20.87 0.11
CA ALA A 62 -13.66 -20.44 -0.73
C ALA A 62 -14.83 -19.89 0.11
N PHE A 63 -15.13 -20.51 1.25
CA PHE A 63 -16.18 -20.03 2.16
C PHE A 63 -15.83 -18.68 2.81
N ARG A 64 -14.55 -18.44 3.11
CA ARG A 64 -14.05 -17.18 3.69
C ARG A 64 -13.65 -16.16 2.63
N PHE A 65 -13.88 -16.44 1.35
CA PHE A 65 -13.42 -15.58 0.27
C PHE A 65 -14.11 -14.21 0.36
N PRO A 66 -13.35 -13.10 0.28
CA PRO A 66 -13.88 -11.76 0.50
C PRO A 66 -14.86 -11.30 -0.57
N SER A 67 -15.79 -10.41 -0.19
CA SER A 67 -16.72 -9.75 -1.12
C SER A 67 -15.98 -8.91 -2.16
N SER A 68 -16.68 -8.48 -3.22
CA SER A 68 -16.12 -7.59 -4.25
C SER A 68 -15.56 -6.30 -3.66
N GLU A 69 -16.24 -5.72 -2.69
CA GLU A 69 -15.89 -4.44 -2.08
C GLU A 69 -14.63 -4.59 -1.21
N ALA A 70 -14.58 -5.65 -0.40
CA ALA A 70 -13.40 -5.98 0.39
C ALA A 70 -12.19 -6.27 -0.50
N ARG A 71 -12.38 -7.00 -1.61
CA ARG A 71 -11.31 -7.23 -2.61
C ARG A 71 -10.83 -5.95 -3.27
N GLN A 72 -11.73 -5.04 -3.61
CA GLN A 72 -11.35 -3.77 -4.23
C GLN A 72 -10.55 -2.90 -3.25
N THR A 73 -10.92 -2.90 -1.98
CA THR A 73 -10.20 -2.19 -0.91
C THR A 73 -8.80 -2.78 -0.74
N ALA A 74 -8.69 -4.11 -0.59
CA ALA A 74 -7.41 -4.80 -0.49
C ALA A 74 -6.54 -4.56 -1.73
N ARG A 75 -7.11 -4.68 -2.94
CA ARG A 75 -6.40 -4.40 -4.20
C ARG A 75 -5.82 -2.98 -4.23
N SER A 76 -6.56 -1.99 -3.75
CA SER A 76 -6.10 -0.59 -3.74
C SER A 76 -4.92 -0.39 -2.80
N ALA A 77 -4.91 -1.09 -1.65
CA ALA A 77 -3.80 -1.10 -0.70
C ALA A 77 -2.56 -1.78 -1.27
N GLU A 78 -2.74 -2.97 -1.86
CA GLU A 78 -1.64 -3.73 -2.44
C GLU A 78 -0.96 -2.98 -3.59
N ILE A 79 -1.72 -2.30 -4.46
CA ILE A 79 -1.13 -1.49 -5.54
C ILE A 79 -0.32 -0.32 -4.97
N TYR A 80 -0.83 0.34 -3.93
CA TYR A 80 -0.14 1.47 -3.31
C TYR A 80 1.20 1.04 -2.71
N GLU A 81 1.20 -0.01 -1.89
CA GLU A 81 2.40 -0.54 -1.25
C GLU A 81 3.40 -1.11 -2.26
N ARG A 82 2.91 -1.90 -3.22
CA ARG A 82 3.78 -2.50 -4.22
C ARG A 82 4.43 -1.45 -5.12
N ALA A 83 3.69 -0.41 -5.49
CA ALA A 83 4.25 0.70 -6.25
C ALA A 83 5.36 1.42 -5.45
N LEU A 84 5.18 1.64 -4.15
CA LEU A 84 6.22 2.24 -3.30
C LEU A 84 7.47 1.37 -3.22
N GLU A 85 7.31 0.05 -3.12
CA GLU A 85 8.43 -0.90 -3.14
C GLU A 85 9.20 -0.84 -4.47
N ILE A 86 8.49 -0.81 -5.60
CA ILE A 86 9.12 -0.71 -6.93
C ILE A 86 9.85 0.63 -7.09
N VAL A 87 9.24 1.74 -6.66
CA VAL A 87 9.89 3.06 -6.66
C VAL A 87 11.15 3.03 -5.80
N TRP A 88 11.07 2.46 -4.60
CA TRP A 88 12.20 2.36 -3.68
C TRP A 88 13.34 1.54 -4.30
N SER A 89 13.03 0.38 -4.89
CA SER A 89 14.01 -0.49 -5.55
C SER A 89 14.73 0.26 -6.68
N HIS A 90 13.98 0.87 -7.60
CA HIS A 90 14.57 1.61 -8.71
C HIS A 90 15.42 2.80 -8.26
N ALA A 91 14.98 3.52 -7.24
CA ALA A 91 15.73 4.65 -6.72
C ALA A 91 17.02 4.19 -6.03
N HIS A 92 16.96 3.09 -5.27
CA HIS A 92 18.13 2.48 -4.65
C HIS A 92 19.14 1.98 -5.69
N ASP A 93 18.67 1.25 -6.72
CA ASP A 93 19.49 0.74 -7.82
C ASP A 93 20.16 1.87 -8.62
N SER A 94 19.51 3.04 -8.68
CA SER A 94 20.07 4.25 -9.31
C SER A 94 21.15 4.95 -8.46
N GLY A 95 21.52 4.40 -7.31
CA GLY A 95 22.56 4.92 -6.41
C GLY A 95 22.07 5.91 -5.36
N SER A 96 20.76 6.04 -5.16
CA SER A 96 20.20 6.90 -4.11
C SER A 96 20.31 6.22 -2.75
N GLN A 97 20.92 6.90 -1.78
CA GLN A 97 20.95 6.43 -0.40
C GLN A 97 19.80 7.05 0.40
N PHE A 98 19.03 6.21 1.09
CA PHE A 98 17.95 6.62 1.97
C PHE A 98 18.39 6.41 3.42
N ASN A 99 18.15 7.39 4.29
CA ASN A 99 18.30 7.19 5.73
C ASN A 99 17.04 6.50 6.27
N LEU A 100 17.06 5.17 6.31
CA LEU A 100 15.90 4.35 6.65
C LEU A 100 15.72 4.10 8.16
N THR A 101 16.51 4.78 9.01
CA THR A 101 16.40 4.62 10.47
C THR A 101 15.09 5.18 11.04
N GLU A 102 14.56 6.23 10.43
CA GLU A 102 13.23 6.79 10.69
C GLU A 102 12.49 6.82 9.35
N PHE A 103 11.97 5.67 8.94
CA PHE A 103 11.39 5.51 7.61
C PHE A 103 10.16 6.41 7.42
N SER A 104 10.18 7.23 6.36
CA SER A 104 9.03 8.01 5.89
C SER A 104 8.87 7.87 4.38
N TYR A 105 7.65 7.60 3.91
CA TYR A 105 7.34 7.61 2.47
C TYR A 105 7.70 8.92 1.79
N SER A 106 7.70 10.02 2.56
CA SER A 106 8.08 11.34 2.07
C SER A 106 9.54 11.45 1.66
N ASP A 107 10.41 10.51 2.06
CA ASP A 107 11.81 10.46 1.64
C ASP A 107 12.03 9.85 0.26
N ILE A 108 11.09 9.02 -0.18
CA ILE A 108 11.12 8.35 -1.49
C ILE A 108 10.39 9.19 -2.53
N LEU A 109 9.20 9.69 -2.19
CA LEU A 109 8.33 10.45 -3.09
C LEU A 109 7.95 11.79 -2.46
N SER A 110 7.86 12.83 -3.30
CA SER A 110 7.32 14.12 -2.87
C SER A 110 5.84 13.99 -2.44
N PRO A 111 5.34 14.84 -1.52
CA PRO A 111 3.96 14.76 -1.05
C PRO A 111 2.91 14.77 -2.18
N GLN A 112 3.14 15.55 -3.23
CA GLN A 112 2.26 15.60 -4.40
C GLN A 112 2.27 14.27 -5.18
N LYS A 113 3.40 13.57 -5.20
CA LYS A 113 3.53 12.25 -5.84
C LYS A 113 2.91 11.15 -4.99
N LEU A 114 2.97 11.24 -3.67
CA LEU A 114 2.23 10.34 -2.77
C LEU A 114 0.71 10.51 -2.92
N GLU A 115 0.23 11.74 -3.05
CA GLU A 115 -1.19 12.01 -3.34
C GLU A 115 -1.60 11.49 -4.73
N LEU A 116 -0.74 11.68 -5.74
CA LEU A 116 -0.97 11.13 -7.06
C LEU A 116 -1.00 9.60 -7.03
N LEU A 117 -0.08 8.97 -6.29
CA LEU A 117 -0.05 7.53 -6.10
C LEU A 117 -1.36 7.03 -5.46
N ALA A 118 -1.81 7.68 -4.38
CA ALA A 118 -3.08 7.36 -3.72
C ALA A 118 -4.29 7.46 -4.67
N ASN A 119 -4.34 8.49 -5.53
CA ASN A 119 -5.38 8.63 -6.53
C ASN A 119 -5.30 7.56 -7.63
N LEU A 120 -4.09 7.19 -8.06
CA LEU A 120 -3.89 6.16 -9.09
C LEU A 120 -4.17 4.76 -8.56
N SER A 121 -3.82 4.46 -7.31
CA SER A 121 -4.07 3.15 -6.69
C SER A 121 -5.53 3.00 -6.24
N GLY A 122 -6.20 4.12 -5.92
CA GLY A 122 -7.52 4.12 -5.27
C GLY A 122 -7.43 4.09 -3.74
N CYS A 123 -6.23 4.14 -3.16
CA CYS A 123 -6.01 4.16 -1.72
C CYS A 123 -6.22 5.57 -1.15
N LEU A 124 -7.47 5.96 -0.91
CA LEU A 124 -7.83 7.34 -0.59
C LEU A 124 -7.80 7.69 0.90
N VAL A 125 -7.12 6.92 1.76
CA VAL A 125 -7.08 7.17 3.21
C VAL A 125 -6.54 8.56 3.58
N HIS A 126 -5.75 9.17 2.70
CA HIS A 126 -5.24 10.53 2.91
C HIS A 126 -6.16 11.66 2.43
N LYS A 127 -7.30 11.37 1.79
CA LYS A 127 -7.99 12.37 0.96
C LYS A 127 -8.62 13.53 1.75
N GLU A 128 -9.34 13.27 2.85
CA GLU A 128 -9.87 14.32 3.74
C GLU A 128 -10.50 13.76 5.02
N PRO A 129 -10.31 14.38 6.20
CA PRO A 129 -10.93 13.90 7.43
C PRO A 129 -12.47 13.93 7.29
N PRO A 130 -13.18 12.92 7.83
CA PRO A 130 -14.63 12.89 7.75
C PRO A 130 -15.25 14.11 8.44
N SER A 131 -16.35 14.63 7.87
CA SER A 131 -17.09 15.73 8.46
C SER A 131 -17.90 15.25 9.66
N CYS A 132 -17.54 15.71 10.85
CA CYS A 132 -18.25 15.42 12.10
C CYS A 132 -19.34 16.45 12.43
N SER A 133 -19.91 17.11 11.41
CA SER A 133 -20.83 18.23 11.58
C SER A 133 -22.26 17.82 11.94
N ASP A 134 -22.66 16.56 11.69
CA ASP A 134 -23.95 16.02 12.11
C ASP A 134 -23.95 15.72 13.62
N MET A 135 -24.11 16.78 14.41
CA MET A 135 -24.16 16.68 15.85
C MET A 135 -25.43 15.99 16.36
N CYS A 136 -26.49 15.84 15.55
CA CYS A 136 -27.66 15.09 15.95
C CYS A 136 -27.34 13.59 16.02
N PHE A 137 -26.62 13.09 15.02
CA PHE A 137 -26.13 11.72 14.99
C PHE A 137 -25.02 11.48 16.03
N HIS A 138 -23.93 12.25 15.98
CA HIS A 138 -22.73 12.00 16.80
C HIS A 138 -22.91 12.23 18.30
N ARG A 139 -24.00 12.90 18.74
CA ARG A 139 -24.35 13.00 20.17
C ARG A 139 -24.96 11.73 20.74
N ASN A 140 -25.62 10.92 19.90
CA ASN A 140 -26.41 9.78 20.35
C ASN A 140 -25.81 8.43 19.91
N TYR A 141 -25.05 8.41 18.81
CA TYR A 141 -24.56 7.19 18.20
C TYR A 141 -23.10 7.32 17.76
N ARG A 142 -22.44 6.16 17.67
CA ARG A 142 -21.10 6.01 17.09
C ARG A 142 -21.23 5.72 15.60
N SER A 143 -20.30 6.19 14.79
CA SER A 143 -20.20 5.74 13.40
C SER A 143 -19.77 4.27 13.35
N PHE A 144 -20.07 3.60 12.24
CA PHE A 144 -19.76 2.18 12.06
C PHE A 144 -18.24 1.91 12.03
N ASP A 145 -17.47 2.85 11.51
CA ASP A 145 -16.02 2.80 11.35
C ASP A 145 -15.27 3.41 12.56
N GLY A 146 -15.97 3.96 13.55
CA GLY A 146 -15.35 4.61 14.71
C GLY A 146 -14.86 6.05 14.47
N SER A 147 -15.06 6.60 13.26
CA SER A 147 -14.81 8.02 12.99
C SER A 147 -15.63 8.96 13.89
N CYS A 148 -15.13 10.18 14.07
CA CYS A 148 -15.73 11.24 14.87
C CYS A 148 -15.92 10.92 16.37
N ASN A 149 -15.29 9.85 16.89
CA ASN A 149 -15.20 9.62 18.33
C ASN A 149 -14.32 10.68 19.02
N ASN A 150 -13.35 11.25 18.30
CA ASN A 150 -12.58 12.42 18.71
C ASN A 150 -12.80 13.56 17.70
N PHE A 151 -13.46 14.65 18.11
CA PHE A 151 -13.80 15.76 17.20
C PHE A 151 -12.58 16.56 16.72
N ASN A 152 -11.51 16.63 17.51
CA ASN A 152 -10.26 17.29 17.11
C ASN A 152 -9.46 16.41 16.14
N HIS A 153 -9.58 15.10 16.28
CA HIS A 153 -8.91 14.11 15.43
C HIS A 153 -9.90 13.03 14.97
N PRO A 154 -10.76 13.32 13.96
CA PRO A 154 -11.87 12.46 13.56
C PRO A 154 -11.54 11.01 13.20
N ARG A 155 -10.28 10.70 12.87
CA ARG A 155 -9.85 9.36 12.47
C ARG A 155 -9.17 8.55 13.58
N TRP A 156 -8.94 9.14 14.76
CA TRP A 156 -8.26 8.41 15.83
C TRP A 156 -9.11 7.25 16.34
N GLY A 157 -8.60 6.03 16.17
CA GLY A 157 -9.30 4.80 16.50
C GLY A 157 -10.35 4.38 15.47
N ALA A 158 -10.40 5.04 14.31
CA ALA A 158 -11.24 4.60 13.21
C ALA A 158 -10.65 3.34 12.55
N SER A 159 -11.51 2.44 12.07
CA SER A 159 -11.12 1.32 11.23
C SER A 159 -10.51 1.81 9.93
N LEU A 160 -9.73 0.93 9.28
CA LEU A 160 -9.05 1.25 8.03
C LEU A 160 -8.03 2.41 8.16
N THR A 161 -7.40 2.51 9.32
CA THR A 161 -6.30 3.45 9.56
C THR A 161 -5.06 2.69 10.05
N PRO A 162 -3.84 3.16 9.73
CA PRO A 162 -2.62 2.50 10.18
C PRO A 162 -2.48 2.59 11.71
N PHE A 163 -1.78 1.61 12.28
CA PHE A 163 -1.44 1.63 13.70
C PHE A 163 -0.45 2.76 14.01
N VAL A 164 -0.62 3.40 15.16
CA VAL A 164 0.38 4.34 15.68
C VAL A 164 1.58 3.57 16.20
N ARG A 165 2.78 3.92 15.73
CA ARG A 165 4.04 3.34 16.19
C ARG A 165 4.56 4.09 17.41
N LEU A 166 4.76 3.39 18.52
CA LEU A 166 5.42 3.94 19.72
C LEU A 166 6.95 3.93 19.62
N LEU A 167 7.49 3.04 18.79
CA LEU A 167 8.92 2.92 18.48
C LEU A 167 9.09 2.83 16.95
N PRO A 168 10.26 3.22 16.41
CA PRO A 168 10.56 3.09 14.99
C PRO A 168 10.37 1.65 14.47
N ALA A 169 9.99 1.54 13.20
CA ALA A 169 9.92 0.27 12.50
C ALA A 169 11.30 -0.37 12.34
N VAL A 170 11.39 -1.69 12.44
CA VAL A 170 12.63 -2.42 12.12
C VAL A 170 12.32 -3.47 11.05
N TYR A 171 12.83 -3.23 9.86
CA TYR A 171 12.73 -4.13 8.70
C TYR A 171 14.12 -4.53 8.23
N GLU A 172 14.24 -5.71 7.62
CA GLU A 172 15.51 -6.22 7.09
C GLU A 172 16.12 -5.27 6.05
N ASN A 173 15.30 -4.76 5.14
CA ASN A 173 15.71 -3.79 4.12
C ASN A 173 15.49 -2.32 4.56
N GLY A 174 15.10 -2.08 5.82
CA GLY A 174 14.73 -0.76 6.33
C GLY A 174 13.45 -0.16 5.73
N PHE A 175 12.70 -0.91 4.92
CA PHE A 175 11.51 -0.40 4.22
C PHE A 175 10.25 -1.20 4.61
N ASN A 176 10.11 -2.43 4.12
CA ASN A 176 8.91 -3.25 4.32
C ASN A 176 9.19 -4.77 4.41
N THR A 177 10.45 -5.19 4.26
CA THR A 177 10.79 -6.61 4.26
C THR A 177 10.92 -7.11 5.70
N PRO A 178 10.13 -8.12 6.12
CA PRO A 178 10.22 -8.65 7.47
C PRO A 178 11.60 -9.28 7.71
N ILE A 179 12.12 -9.08 8.93
CA ILE A 179 13.31 -9.77 9.41
C ILE A 179 13.08 -11.28 9.32
N GLY A 180 14.03 -12.03 8.76
CA GLY A 180 13.89 -13.47 8.55
C GLY A 180 13.52 -13.89 7.14
N LYS A 181 13.25 -12.94 6.22
CA LYS A 181 12.96 -13.28 4.82
C LYS A 181 14.18 -13.86 4.12
N ASN A 182 15.37 -13.35 4.43
CA ASN A 182 16.61 -13.91 3.90
C ASN A 182 17.24 -14.93 4.89
N HIS A 183 17.28 -16.20 4.48
CA HIS A 183 17.80 -17.30 5.29
C HIS A 183 19.33 -17.25 5.49
N ASP A 184 20.04 -16.39 4.77
CA ASP A 184 21.50 -16.29 4.84
C ASP A 184 22.01 -15.47 6.04
N TYR A 185 21.12 -14.79 6.78
CA TYR A 185 21.47 -13.98 7.94
C TYR A 185 21.08 -14.64 9.26
N ASN A 186 22.02 -14.62 10.23
CA ASN A 186 21.73 -14.94 11.63
C ASN A 186 21.27 -13.67 12.35
N TYR A 187 19.97 -13.56 12.63
CA TYR A 187 19.41 -12.44 13.37
C TYR A 187 19.61 -12.63 14.88
N MET A 188 20.36 -11.71 15.51
CA MET A 188 20.37 -11.63 16.98
C MET A 188 19.09 -10.93 17.44
N PHE A 189 18.12 -11.71 17.92
CA PHE A 189 16.90 -11.19 18.53
C PHE A 189 17.24 -10.53 19.88
N HIS A 190 17.51 -9.22 19.86
CA HIS A 190 17.31 -8.39 21.04
C HIS A 190 15.86 -7.89 21.02
N ASP A 191 15.13 -8.13 22.11
CA ASP A 191 13.71 -7.84 22.31
C ASP A 191 13.26 -6.53 21.64
N ASN A 192 12.21 -6.65 20.80
CA ASN A 192 11.23 -5.64 20.34
C ASN A 192 10.94 -5.70 18.83
N SER A 193 10.57 -6.86 18.31
CA SER A 193 9.98 -6.99 16.96
C SER A 193 8.45 -6.82 17.03
N VAL A 194 7.97 -5.61 16.74
CA VAL A 194 6.54 -5.36 16.49
C VAL A 194 6.26 -5.60 15.00
N PHE A 195 5.30 -6.49 14.74
CA PHE A 195 4.87 -6.94 13.40
C PHE A 195 4.22 -5.84 12.55
N LEU A 196 4.53 -5.90 11.25
CA LEU A 196 3.75 -5.55 10.04
C LEU A 196 2.94 -4.24 10.06
N GLU A 197 3.46 -3.21 9.37
CA GLU A 197 2.60 -2.29 8.62
C GLU A 197 2.06 -3.04 7.39
N TYR A 198 0.73 -3.13 7.33
CA TYR A 198 0.04 -2.99 6.05
C TYR A 198 -0.47 -1.55 6.03
N THR A 199 -0.14 -0.77 5.01
CA THR A 199 -0.87 0.48 4.78
C THR A 199 -2.31 0.12 4.55
N VAL A 200 -3.17 0.64 5.41
CA VAL A 200 -4.59 0.40 5.30
C VAL A 200 -5.18 1.51 4.43
N CYS A 201 -5.78 1.09 3.32
CA CYS A 201 -6.84 1.84 2.65
C CYS A 201 -8.18 1.47 3.31
#